data_AF-A0A444V0K2-F1
#
_entry.id   AF-A0A444V0K2-F1
#
_cell.length_a   1.000
_cell.length_b   1.000
_cell.length_c   1.000
_cell.angle_alpha   90.00
_cell.angle_beta   90.00
_cell.angle_gamma   90.00
#
_symmetry.space_group_name_H-M   'P 1'
#
loop_
_entity.id
_entity.type
_entity.pdbx_description
1 polymer ?
#
loop_
_entity_poly.entity_id
_entity_poly.type
_entity_poly.pdbx_seq_one_letter_code
_entity_poly.pdbx_strand_id
1 'polypeptide(L)'
;MNMNSAPTFMIFPSKGKPKKADTYELQVRGFAAEQIARWIADRTDVNIRVIRPPNYAGPLMLGFLLTVIGGLVYLRRNNLEFLYNTNVWAFAGLCFVLIMTSGQMWNHIRGPPYAHKNPNTGQVSYIHGSSQAQFVAETHIVLLFIMCVGGIALVVLFFSWLLSIFRAKYHGYPYR
;
A
#
# COMPACT_ATOMS: atom_id res chain seq x y z
N MET A 1 1.31 17.76 1.45
CA MET A 1 -0.08 18.23 1.66
C MET A 1 -0.96 17.51 0.65
N ASN A 2 -1.71 16.49 1.07
CA ASN A 2 -2.64 15.76 0.21
C ASN A 2 -4.01 16.45 0.29
N MET A 3 -4.12 17.65 -0.30
CA MET A 3 -5.32 18.48 -0.24
C MET A 3 -6.22 18.12 -1.44
N ASN A 4 -7.29 17.36 -1.19
CA ASN A 4 -8.29 17.00 -2.21
C ASN A 4 -9.33 18.10 -2.47
N SER A 5 -9.36 19.12 -1.62
CA SER A 5 -10.11 20.36 -1.83
C SER A 5 -9.16 21.52 -1.65
N ALA A 6 -8.85 22.19 -2.75
CA ALA A 6 -8.14 23.46 -2.75
C ALA A 6 -9.10 24.54 -3.25
N PRO A 7 -9.01 25.78 -2.74
CA PRO A 7 -9.75 26.89 -3.30
C PRO A 7 -9.36 27.11 -4.78
N THR A 8 -10.35 27.41 -5.62
CA THR A 8 -10.15 27.70 -7.04
C THR A 8 -9.32 28.98 -7.20
N PHE A 9 -8.26 28.92 -8.01
CA PHE A 9 -7.46 30.12 -8.32
C PHE A 9 -8.11 30.91 -9.45
N MET A 10 -8.16 32.23 -9.32
CA MET A 10 -8.67 33.14 -10.36
C MET A 10 -7.62 34.22 -10.63
N ILE A 11 -7.33 34.47 -11.91
CA ILE A 11 -6.48 35.58 -12.35
C ILE A 11 -7.39 36.73 -12.79
N PHE A 12 -7.13 37.93 -12.28
CA PHE A 12 -7.82 39.14 -12.73
C PHE A 12 -6.88 39.91 -13.68
N PRO A 13 -7.22 40.03 -14.99
CA PRO A 13 -6.38 40.76 -15.93
C PRO A 13 -6.39 42.27 -15.62
N SER A 14 -5.27 42.94 -15.83
CA SER A 14 -5.12 44.39 -15.58
C SER A 14 -5.98 45.27 -16.50
N LYS A 15 -6.42 44.73 -17.64
CA LYS A 15 -7.37 45.37 -18.57
C LYS A 15 -8.36 44.35 -19.10
N GLY A 16 -9.65 44.52 -18.76
CA GLY A 16 -10.76 43.72 -19.31
C GLY A 16 -11.63 43.03 -18.26
N LYS A 17 -12.73 42.42 -18.71
CA LYS A 17 -13.60 41.60 -17.86
C LYS A 17 -12.98 40.20 -17.67
N PRO A 18 -13.11 39.59 -16.48
CA PRO A 18 -12.61 38.24 -16.22
C PRO A 18 -13.28 37.23 -17.16
N LYS A 19 -12.48 36.36 -17.80
CA LYS A 19 -12.97 35.30 -18.69
C LYS A 19 -13.08 33.99 -17.90
N LYS A 20 -13.95 33.09 -18.36
CA LYS A 20 -14.07 31.73 -17.77
C LYS A 20 -12.74 30.94 -17.79
N ALA A 21 -11.83 31.27 -18.71
CA ALA A 21 -10.51 30.65 -18.82
C ALA A 21 -9.45 31.22 -17.84
N ASP A 22 -9.82 32.26 -17.07
CA ASP A 22 -9.00 32.86 -16.01
C ASP A 22 -9.30 32.22 -14.65
N THR A 23 -10.17 31.22 -14.63
CA THR A 23 -10.44 30.34 -13.48
C THR A 23 -9.66 29.04 -13.66
N TYR A 24 -8.80 28.70 -12.69
CA TYR A 24 -8.06 27.44 -12.67
C TYR A 24 -8.82 26.37 -11.90
N GLU A 25 -9.43 25.44 -12.63
CA GLU A 25 -10.09 24.27 -12.06
C GLU A 25 -9.06 23.22 -11.65
N LEU A 26 -8.69 23.20 -10.36
CA LEU A 26 -7.71 22.23 -9.82
C LEU A 26 -8.13 20.77 -10.03
N GLN A 27 -9.43 20.48 -9.99
CA GLN A 27 -9.94 19.11 -10.14
C GLN A 27 -9.69 18.54 -11.54
N VAL A 28 -9.71 19.38 -12.57
CA VAL A 28 -9.53 18.96 -13.97
C VAL A 28 -8.08 19.07 -14.40
N ARG A 29 -7.40 20.15 -14.01
CA ARG A 29 -6.03 20.43 -14.45
C ARG A 29 -4.95 19.79 -13.60
N GLY A 30 -5.26 19.45 -12.34
CA GLY A 30 -4.35 18.79 -11.40
C GLY A 30 -3.77 19.74 -10.35
N PHE A 31 -3.23 19.12 -9.29
CA PHE A 31 -2.73 19.78 -8.07
C PHE A 31 -1.23 20.12 -8.10
N ALA A 32 -0.54 19.83 -9.20
CA ALA A 32 0.90 20.04 -9.28
C ALA A 32 1.23 21.54 -9.36
N ALA A 33 2.20 21.99 -8.56
CA ALA A 33 2.66 23.38 -8.55
C ALA A 33 3.17 23.83 -9.93
N GLU A 34 3.73 22.92 -10.74
CA GLU A 34 4.18 23.20 -12.10
C GLU A 34 3.03 23.53 -13.06
N GLN A 35 1.86 22.93 -12.87
CA GLN A 35 0.70 23.20 -13.72
C GLN A 35 0.11 24.58 -13.44
N ILE A 36 0.10 24.99 -12.17
CA ILE A 36 -0.29 26.34 -11.76
C ILE A 36 0.74 27.37 -12.27
N ALA A 37 2.04 27.09 -12.12
CA ALA A 37 3.10 27.98 -12.60
C ALA A 37 3.07 28.18 -14.12
N ARG A 38 2.83 27.10 -14.89
CA ARG A 38 2.63 27.17 -16.34
C ARG A 38 1.38 27.97 -16.71
N TRP A 39 0.27 27.74 -16.02
CA TRP A 39 -0.96 28.48 -16.27
C TRP A 39 -0.83 29.98 -15.99
N ILE A 40 -0.10 30.36 -14.94
CA ILE A 40 0.23 31.76 -14.65
C ILE A 40 1.15 32.33 -15.73
N ALA A 41 2.17 31.58 -16.16
CA ALA A 41 3.09 32.00 -17.22
C ALA A 41 2.35 32.23 -18.55
N ASP A 42 1.44 31.32 -18.95
CA ASP A 42 0.64 31.44 -20.17
C ASP A 42 -0.32 32.66 -20.16
N ARG A 43 -0.62 33.22 -18.98
CA ARG A 43 -1.58 34.32 -18.81
C ARG A 43 -0.96 35.67 -18.50
N THR A 44 0.21 35.66 -17.85
CA THR A 44 0.84 36.88 -17.31
C THR A 44 2.26 37.09 -17.84
N ASP A 45 2.77 36.16 -18.67
CA ASP A 45 4.18 36.08 -19.09
C ASP A 45 5.19 35.99 -17.92
N VAL A 46 4.72 35.86 -16.68
CA VAL A 46 5.55 35.71 -15.49
C VAL A 46 5.91 34.24 -15.31
N ASN A 47 7.17 33.91 -15.54
CA ASN A 47 7.67 32.55 -15.34
C ASN A 47 8.08 32.31 -13.88
N ILE A 48 7.33 31.44 -13.18
CA ILE A 48 7.59 31.08 -11.79
C ILE A 48 8.38 29.75 -11.75
N ARG A 49 9.59 29.78 -11.18
CA ARG A 49 10.41 28.56 -11.03
C ARG A 49 9.96 27.76 -9.82
N VAL A 50 9.35 26.60 -10.05
CA VAL A 50 8.95 25.66 -9.00
C VAL A 50 10.17 24.86 -8.55
N ILE A 51 10.56 24.99 -7.29
CA ILE A 51 11.65 24.23 -6.67
C ILE A 51 11.04 23.25 -5.67
N ARG A 52 11.25 21.95 -5.89
CA ARG A 52 10.85 20.92 -4.93
C ARG A 52 12.01 20.70 -3.96
N PRO A 53 11.81 20.82 -2.63
CA PRO A 53 12.88 20.48 -1.69
C PRO A 53 13.29 19.02 -1.90
N PRO A 54 14.59 18.71 -1.95
CA PRO A 54 15.05 17.33 -2.09
C PRO A 54 14.49 16.46 -0.97
N ASN A 55 13.89 15.33 -1.34
CA ASN A 55 13.34 14.38 -0.37
C ASN A 55 14.47 13.57 0.25
N TYR A 56 14.95 13.99 1.42
CA TYR A 56 15.97 13.26 2.18
C TYR A 56 15.43 12.02 2.92
N ALA A 57 14.11 11.89 3.10
CA ALA A 57 13.53 10.77 3.83
C ALA A 57 13.79 9.43 3.12
N GLY A 58 13.70 9.39 1.78
CA GLY A 58 13.97 8.19 0.99
C GLY A 58 15.40 7.66 1.16
N PRO A 59 16.43 8.47 0.88
CA PRO A 59 17.83 8.09 1.09
C PRO A 59 18.16 7.75 2.55
N LEU A 60 17.60 8.47 3.53
CA LEU A 60 17.80 8.18 4.94
C LEU A 60 17.22 6.82 5.34
N MET A 61 16.00 6.50 4.90
CA MET A 61 15.38 5.19 5.15
C MET A 61 16.17 4.06 4.49
N LEU A 62 16.67 4.27 3.27
CA LEU A 62 17.54 3.30 2.59
C LEU A 62 18.85 3.09 3.35
N GLY A 63 19.51 4.18 3.78
CA GLY A 63 20.75 4.11 4.56
C GLY A 63 20.55 3.38 5.89
N PHE A 64 19.44 3.64 6.58
CA PHE A 64 19.06 2.91 7.79
C PHE A 64 18.87 1.42 7.52
N LEU A 65 18.12 1.06 6.47
CA LEU A 65 17.88 -0.33 6.09
C LEU A 65 19.20 -1.08 5.79
N LEU A 66 20.09 -0.47 5.02
CA LEU A 66 21.41 -1.04 4.70
C LEU A 66 22.27 -1.21 5.97
N THR A 67 22.20 -0.27 6.90
CA THR A 67 22.92 -0.34 8.19
C THR A 67 22.40 -1.50 9.04
N VAL A 68 21.08 -1.71 9.10
CA VAL A 68 20.48 -2.83 9.84
C VAL A 68 20.85 -4.17 9.20
N ILE A 69 20.75 -4.29 7.88
CA ILE A 69 21.11 -5.53 7.16
C ILE A 69 22.60 -5.82 7.33
N GLY A 70 23.46 -4.83 7.12
CA GLY A 70 24.90 -4.95 7.31
C GLY A 70 25.27 -5.31 8.76
N GLY A 71 24.60 -4.69 9.74
CA GLY A 71 24.77 -5.00 11.16
C GLY A 71 24.38 -6.43 11.51
N LEU A 72 23.25 -6.93 11.00
CA LEU A 72 22.81 -8.32 11.22
C LEU A 72 23.80 -9.32 10.60
N VAL A 73 24.27 -9.06 9.37
CA VAL A 73 25.28 -9.91 8.71
C VAL A 73 26.59 -9.89 9.47
N TYR A 74 27.02 -8.72 9.99
CA TYR A 74 28.24 -8.60 10.79
C TYR A 74 28.15 -9.36 12.12
N LEU A 75 27.04 -9.20 12.86
CA LEU A 75 26.81 -9.89 14.13
C LEU A 75 26.65 -11.41 13.97
N ARG A 76 26.11 -11.86 12.83
CA ARG A 76 25.91 -13.29 12.51
C ARG A 76 26.94 -13.82 11.52
N ARG A 77 28.10 -13.15 11.36
CA ARG A 77 29.14 -13.52 10.39
C ARG A 77 29.59 -14.98 10.49
N ASN A 78 29.63 -15.53 11.70
CA ASN A 78 30.03 -16.92 11.94
C ASN A 78 28.87 -17.93 11.85
N ASN A 79 27.61 -17.48 11.71
CA ASN A 79 26.42 -18.32 11.63
C ASN A 79 25.50 -17.87 10.48
N LEU A 80 26.04 -17.97 9.26
CA LEU A 80 25.35 -17.66 7.99
C LEU A 80 24.46 -18.82 7.50
N GLU A 81 24.32 -19.90 8.29
CA GLU A 81 23.51 -21.07 7.94
C GLU A 81 22.05 -20.70 7.62
N PHE A 82 21.52 -19.62 8.21
CA PHE A 82 20.18 -19.14 7.90
C PHE A 82 20.01 -18.67 6.45
N LEU A 83 21.06 -18.13 5.82
CA LEU A 83 21.01 -17.69 4.41
C LEU A 83 20.99 -18.87 3.44
N TYR A 84 21.57 -20.00 3.84
CA TYR A 84 21.59 -21.22 3.04
C TYR A 84 20.34 -22.09 3.25
N ASN A 85 19.51 -21.76 4.24
CA ASN A 85 18.32 -22.53 4.56
C ASN A 85 17.17 -22.22 3.58
N THR A 86 16.82 -23.19 2.73
CA THR A 86 15.71 -23.09 1.77
C THR A 86 14.36 -22.78 2.46
N ASN A 87 14.14 -23.24 3.69
CA ASN A 87 12.89 -22.97 4.40
C ASN A 87 12.72 -21.49 4.77
N VAL A 88 13.82 -20.79 5.03
CA VAL A 88 13.80 -19.34 5.31
C VAL A 88 13.38 -18.58 4.05
N TRP A 89 13.92 -18.94 2.89
CA TRP A 89 13.54 -18.35 1.60
C TRP A 89 12.11 -18.72 1.19
N ALA A 90 11.70 -19.96 1.44
CA ALA A 90 10.32 -20.40 1.20
C ALA A 90 9.33 -19.61 2.06
N PHE A 91 9.63 -19.43 3.35
CA PHE A 91 8.81 -18.64 4.27
C PHE A 91 8.79 -17.16 3.86
N ALA A 92 9.94 -16.56 3.55
CA ALA A 92 10.03 -15.17 3.11
C ALA A 92 9.24 -14.93 1.80
N GLY A 93 9.36 -15.85 0.84
CA GLY A 93 8.59 -15.80 -0.41
C GLY A 93 7.09 -15.92 -0.17
N LEU A 94 6.67 -16.84 0.71
CA LEU A 94 5.27 -16.99 1.09
C LEU A 94 4.72 -15.73 1.75
N CYS A 95 5.43 -15.15 2.71
CA CYS A 95 5.06 -13.87 3.33
C CYS A 95 4.93 -12.75 2.29
N PHE A 96 5.87 -12.65 1.34
CA PHE A 96 5.83 -11.65 0.29
C PHE A 96 4.56 -11.79 -0.58
N VAL A 97 4.26 -13.00 -1.05
CA VAL A 97 3.06 -13.26 -1.85
C VAL A 97 1.81 -12.84 -1.09
N LEU A 98 1.68 -13.23 0.17
CA LEU A 98 0.52 -12.91 0.99
C LEU A 98 0.30 -11.41 1.18
N ILE A 99 1.36 -10.67 1.50
CA ILE A 99 1.34 -9.21 1.66
C ILE A 99 0.95 -8.53 0.34
N MET A 100 1.44 -9.03 -0.80
CA MET A 100 1.10 -8.46 -2.11
C MET A 100 -0.34 -8.78 -2.52
N THR A 101 -0.84 -9.97 -2.20
CA THR A 101 -2.24 -10.36 -2.49
C THR A 101 -3.27 -9.65 -1.62
N SER A 102 -2.90 -9.15 -0.43
CA SER A 102 -3.85 -8.48 0.49
C SER A 102 -4.17 -7.01 0.11
N GLY A 103 -3.49 -6.46 -0.91
CA GLY A 103 -3.75 -5.10 -1.42
C GLY A 103 -2.82 -4.01 -0.88
N GLN A 104 -1.66 -4.35 -0.31
CA GLN A 104 -0.73 -3.34 0.23
C GLN A 104 -0.23 -2.32 -0.81
N MET A 105 -0.12 -2.70 -2.08
CA MET A 105 0.22 -1.74 -3.14
C MET A 105 -0.87 -0.70 -3.38
N TRP A 106 -2.15 -1.08 -3.24
CA TRP A 106 -3.25 -0.12 -3.30
C TRP A 106 -3.09 0.92 -2.20
N ASN A 107 -2.79 0.48 -0.97
CA ASN A 107 -2.56 1.37 0.18
C ASN A 107 -1.41 2.34 -0.09
N HIS A 108 -0.30 1.84 -0.66
CA HIS A 108 0.87 2.66 -0.96
C HIS A 108 0.58 3.75 -2.01
N ILE A 109 -0.22 3.42 -3.04
CA ILE A 109 -0.53 4.37 -4.13
C ILE A 109 -1.54 5.41 -3.68
N ARG A 110 -2.61 4.99 -3.00
CA ARG A 110 -3.76 5.87 -2.71
C ARG A 110 -3.76 6.46 -1.31
N GLY A 111 -3.05 5.87 -0.36
CA GLY A 111 -2.94 6.35 1.02
C GLY A 111 -4.29 6.55 1.71
N PRO A 112 -5.14 5.51 1.82
CA PRO A 112 -6.45 5.63 2.48
C PRO A 112 -6.29 5.85 3.99
N PRO A 113 -7.32 6.38 4.67
CA PRO A 113 -7.33 6.42 6.13
C PRO A 113 -7.38 5.00 6.71
N TYR A 114 -6.90 4.84 7.95
CA TYR A 114 -6.87 3.53 8.60
C TYR A 114 -8.27 3.00 8.93
N ALA A 115 -9.16 3.87 9.39
CA ALA A 115 -10.56 3.60 9.67
C ALA A 115 -11.35 4.91 9.56
N HIS A 116 -12.66 4.84 9.34
CA HIS A 116 -13.53 6.02 9.26
C HIS A 116 -14.56 5.99 10.38
N LYS A 117 -14.67 7.09 11.13
CA LYS A 117 -15.73 7.28 12.12
C LYS A 117 -17.00 7.77 11.43
N ASN A 118 -18.11 7.09 11.64
CA ASN A 118 -19.41 7.54 11.13
C ASN A 118 -19.83 8.83 11.88
N PRO A 119 -20.02 9.96 11.18
CA PRO A 119 -20.36 11.24 11.82
C PRO A 119 -21.67 11.23 12.60
N ASN A 120 -22.62 10.35 12.23
CA ASN A 120 -23.95 10.33 12.80
C ASN A 120 -24.10 9.36 13.98
N THR A 121 -23.27 8.31 14.05
CA THR A 121 -23.36 7.26 15.07
C THR A 121 -22.11 7.16 15.95
N GLY A 122 -21.04 7.88 15.61
CA GLY A 122 -19.76 7.87 16.34
C GLY A 122 -18.98 6.55 16.26
N GLN A 123 -19.53 5.52 15.62
CA GLN A 123 -18.91 4.21 15.49
C GLN A 123 -17.78 4.23 14.46
N VAL A 124 -16.68 3.53 14.78
CA VAL A 124 -15.53 3.37 13.88
C VAL A 124 -15.84 2.22 12.91
N SER A 125 -15.96 2.51 11.61
CA SER A 125 -16.02 1.49 10.57
C SER A 125 -14.61 1.13 10.10
N TYR A 126 -14.27 -0.14 10.22
CA TYR A 126 -13.03 -0.72 9.70
C TYR A 126 -13.19 -1.29 8.29
N ILE A 127 -14.43 -1.37 7.78
CA ILE A 127 -14.77 -1.88 6.46
C ILE A 127 -15.39 -0.76 5.63
N HIS A 128 -14.92 -0.60 4.39
CA HIS A 128 -15.39 0.40 3.45
C HIS A 128 -16.58 -0.17 2.65
N GLY A 129 -17.67 0.59 2.54
CA GLY A 129 -18.91 0.10 1.90
C GLY A 129 -18.88 0.08 0.36
N SER A 130 -17.81 0.56 -0.28
CA SER A 130 -17.67 0.61 -1.74
C SER A 130 -16.64 -0.40 -2.23
N SER A 131 -16.93 -1.10 -3.32
CA SER A 131 -16.03 -2.10 -3.92
C SER A 131 -14.76 -1.51 -4.57
N GLN A 132 -14.69 -0.19 -4.76
CA GLN A 132 -13.57 0.49 -5.44
C GLN A 132 -12.55 1.09 -4.46
N ALA A 133 -12.87 1.12 -3.16
CA ALA A 133 -12.05 1.76 -2.14
C ALA A 133 -11.91 0.84 -0.92
N GLN A 134 -10.77 0.93 -0.27
CA GLN A 134 -10.40 0.04 0.83
C GLN A 134 -9.73 0.84 1.94
N PHE A 135 -9.95 0.47 3.20
CA PHE A 135 -9.21 0.98 4.35
C PHE A 135 -7.96 0.15 4.63
N VAL A 136 -6.97 0.78 5.28
CA VAL A 136 -5.75 0.06 5.69
C VAL A 136 -6.09 -1.10 6.62
N ALA A 137 -7.05 -0.93 7.55
CA ALA A 137 -7.47 -2.01 8.44
C ALA A 137 -8.01 -3.25 7.68
N GLU A 138 -8.74 -3.05 6.57
CA GLU A 138 -9.27 -4.16 5.77
C GLU A 138 -8.15 -5.01 5.17
N THR A 139 -7.07 -4.40 4.67
CA THR A 139 -5.94 -5.17 4.11
C THR A 139 -5.29 -6.09 5.14
N HIS A 140 -5.23 -5.68 6.42
CA HIS A 140 -4.70 -6.50 7.51
C HIS A 140 -5.65 -7.66 7.86
N ILE A 141 -6.95 -7.38 7.87
CA ILE A 141 -7.99 -8.39 8.09
C ILE A 141 -7.94 -9.45 6.98
N VAL A 142 -7.88 -9.02 5.72
CA VAL A 142 -7.76 -9.92 4.55
C VAL A 142 -6.48 -10.76 4.62
N LEU A 143 -5.34 -10.15 4.98
CA LEU A 143 -4.08 -10.87 5.15
C LEU A 143 -4.20 -12.00 6.18
N LEU A 144 -4.80 -11.72 7.34
CA LEU A 144 -5.04 -12.73 8.38
C LEU A 144 -5.96 -13.85 7.90
N PHE A 145 -7.04 -13.52 7.18
CA PHE A 145 -7.94 -14.52 6.62
C PHE A 145 -7.24 -15.45 5.62
N ILE A 146 -6.44 -14.90 4.71
CA ILE A 146 -5.69 -15.71 3.73
C ILE A 146 -4.70 -16.64 4.44
N MET A 147 -4.02 -16.15 5.48
CA MET A 147 -3.12 -16.95 6.31
C MET A 147 -3.86 -18.12 6.99
N CYS A 148 -5.00 -17.84 7.61
CA CYS A 148 -5.81 -18.87 8.27
C CYS A 148 -6.33 -19.92 7.28
N VAL A 149 -6.85 -19.49 6.12
CA VAL A 149 -7.35 -20.40 5.08
C VAL A 149 -6.23 -21.26 4.52
N GLY A 150 -5.05 -20.69 4.25
CA GLY A 150 -3.88 -21.44 3.82
C GLY A 150 -3.45 -22.51 4.84
N GLY A 151 -3.44 -22.15 6.13
CA GLY A 151 -3.16 -23.09 7.21
C GLY A 151 -4.17 -24.23 7.30
N ILE A 152 -5.47 -23.92 7.24
CA ILE A 152 -6.54 -24.92 7.26
C ILE A 152 -6.45 -25.85 6.04
N ALA A 153 -6.23 -25.29 4.84
CA ALA A 153 -6.07 -26.07 3.62
C ALA A 153 -4.91 -27.07 3.72
N LEU A 154 -3.78 -26.65 4.31
CA LEU A 154 -2.63 -27.50 4.55
C LEU A 154 -2.97 -28.63 5.52
N VAL A 155 -3.63 -28.33 6.64
CA VAL A 155 -4.07 -29.34 7.63
C VAL A 155 -4.98 -30.39 6.98
N VAL A 156 -5.98 -29.95 6.23
CA VAL A 156 -6.91 -30.87 5.54
C VAL A 156 -6.16 -31.77 4.57
N LEU A 157 -5.25 -31.22 3.76
CA LEU A 157 -4.51 -31.97 2.75
C LEU A 157 -3.61 -33.04 3.39
N PHE A 158 -2.84 -32.69 4.42
CA PHE A 158 -1.97 -33.65 5.13
C PHE A 158 -2.77 -34.71 5.87
N PHE A 159 -3.88 -34.33 6.50
CA PHE A 159 -4.75 -35.28 7.19
C PHE A 159 -5.42 -36.27 6.22
N SER A 160 -5.89 -35.79 5.07
CA SER A 160 -6.41 -36.64 3.99
C SER A 160 -5.36 -37.61 3.45
N TRP A 161 -4.11 -37.17 3.30
CA TRP A 161 -3.02 -38.03 2.82
C TRP A 161 -2.61 -39.08 3.86
N LEU A 162 -2.56 -38.71 5.14
CA LEU A 162 -2.33 -39.64 6.24
C LEU A 162 -3.43 -40.71 6.29
N LEU A 163 -4.71 -40.32 6.23
CA LEU A 163 -5.82 -41.26 6.18
C LEU A 163 -5.75 -42.19 4.97
N SER A 164 -5.36 -41.67 3.81
CA SER A 164 -5.16 -42.49 2.60
C SER A 164 -4.10 -43.58 2.82
N ILE A 165 -2.96 -43.25 3.45
CA ILE A 165 -1.92 -44.22 3.79
C ILE A 165 -2.42 -45.25 4.82
N PHE A 166 -3.15 -44.81 5.84
CA PHE A 166 -3.72 -45.73 6.84
C PHE A 166 -4.71 -46.72 6.22
N ARG A 167 -5.57 -46.25 5.30
CA ARG A 167 -6.49 -47.11 4.54
C ARG A 167 -5.75 -48.10 3.65
N ALA A 168 -4.67 -47.68 3.01
CA ALA A 168 -3.85 -48.56 2.19
C ALA A 168 -3.17 -49.68 3.00
N LYS A 169 -2.86 -49.42 4.28
CA LYS A 169 -2.23 -50.41 5.17
C LYS A 169 -3.26 -51.29 5.92
N TYR A 170 -4.44 -50.78 6.25
CA TYR A 170 -5.46 -51.51 7.02
C TYR A 170 -6.76 -51.68 6.23
N HIS A 171 -6.92 -52.85 5.63
CA HIS A 171 -8.04 -53.22 4.74
C HIS A 171 -9.44 -53.19 5.40
N GLY A 172 -9.52 -53.10 6.73
CA GLY A 172 -10.78 -53.06 7.50
C GLY A 172 -11.18 -51.68 8.04
N TYR A 173 -10.59 -50.59 7.54
CA TYR A 173 -10.84 -49.25 8.08
C TYR A 173 -12.28 -48.76 7.78
N PRO A 174 -13.10 -48.43 8.81
CA PRO A 174 -14.56 -48.29 8.67
C PRO A 174 -15.07 -46.92 8.18
N TYR A 175 -14.20 -45.90 8.10
CA TYR A 175 -14.60 -44.54 7.68
C TYR A 175 -14.15 -44.27 6.24
N ARG A 176 -15.11 -43.95 5.35
CA ARG A 176 -14.87 -43.51 3.96
C ARG A 176 -14.68 -42.00 3.88
#